data_AF-A0A962VXN5-F1
#
_entry.id   AF-A0A962VXN5-F1
#
_cell.length_a   1.000
_cell.length_b   1.000
_cell.length_c   1.000
_cell.angle_alpha   90.00
_cell.angle_beta   90.00
_cell.angle_gamma   90.00
#
_symmetry.space_group_name_H-M   'P 1'
#
loop_
_entity.id
_entity.type
_entity.pdbx_description
1 polymer ?
#
loop_
_entity_poly.entity_id
_entity_poly.type
_entity_poly.pdbx_seq_one_letter_code
_entity_poly.pdbx_strand_id
1 'polypeptide(L)' 'MAMNWYVVHAYSGFENQVKRSLEDRIKRHAMEEKFGQILVPTEEVVEMKDGQKRKSDRKFFPG' A
#
# COMPACT_ATOMS: atom_id res chain seq x y z
N MET A 1 5.61 -6.80 26.09
CA MET A 1 5.88 -7.64 24.91
C MET A 1 6.29 -6.72 23.77
N ALA A 2 7.41 -6.98 23.11
CA ALA A 2 7.85 -6.17 21.99
C ALA A 2 7.02 -6.51 20.74
N MET A 3 6.67 -5.50 19.94
CA MET A 3 6.08 -5.72 18.62
C MET A 3 7.16 -6.21 17.66
N ASN A 4 6.83 -7.26 16.90
CA ASN A 4 7.69 -7.77 15.85
C ASN A 4 7.26 -7.18 14.50
N TRP A 5 8.24 -6.94 13.64
CA TRP A 5 7.99 -6.55 12.27
C TRP A 5 7.59 -7.77 11.43
N TYR A 6 6.60 -7.58 10.57
CA TYR A 6 6.13 -8.58 9.62
C TYR A 6 6.15 -7.99 8.22
N VAL A 7 6.50 -8.81 7.24
CA VAL A 7 6.46 -8.46 5.81
C VAL A 7 5.20 -9.05 5.20
N VAL A 8 4.46 -8.23 4.46
CA VAL A 8 3.26 -8.64 3.73
C VAL A 8 3.52 -8.46 2.25
N HIS A 9 3.27 -9.51 1.47
CA HIS A 9 3.33 -9.42 0.01
C HIS A 9 1.98 -8.90 -0.49
N ALA A 10 2.02 -7.79 -1.24
CA ALA A 10 0.86 -7.20 -1.89
C ALA A 10 1.12 -7.05 -3.38
N TYR A 11 0.05 -6.98 -4.17
CA TYR A 11 0.17 -6.73 -5.61
C TYR A 11 0.63 -5.29 -5.87
N SER A 12 1.59 -5.15 -6.79
CA SER A 12 2.12 -3.85 -7.22
C SER A 12 1.01 -2.93 -7.71
N GLY A 13 1.01 -1.67 -7.24
CA GLY A 13 -0.03 -0.67 -7.52
C GLY A 13 -1.22 -0.68 -6.57
N PHE A 14 -1.38 -1.70 -5.73
CA PHE A 14 -2.48 -1.82 -4.76
C PHE A 14 -2.05 -1.63 -3.31
N GLU A 15 -0.76 -1.40 -3.04
CA GLU A 15 -0.21 -1.36 -1.67
C GLU A 15 -0.88 -0.28 -0.80
N ASN A 16 -1.17 0.89 -1.37
CA ASN A 16 -1.92 1.95 -0.69
C ASN A 16 -3.37 1.56 -0.36
N GLN A 17 -4.03 0.81 -1.24
CA GLN A 17 -5.38 0.30 -0.98
C GLN A 17 -5.35 -0.80 0.08
N VAL A 18 -4.33 -1.65 0.06
CA VAL A 18 -4.11 -2.70 1.07
C VAL A 18 -3.87 -2.07 2.44
N LYS A 19 -3.05 -1.00 2.54
CA LYS A 19 -2.84 -0.25 3.78
C LYS A 19 -4.14 0.27 4.37
N ARG A 20 -4.94 0.98 3.57
CA ARG A 20 -6.25 1.52 4.01
C ARG A 20 -7.21 0.42 4.45
N SER A 21 -7.32 -0.64 3.66
CA SER A 21 -8.16 -1.80 3.99
C SER A 21 -7.72 -2.50 5.27
N LEU A 22 -6.40 -2.56 5.52
CA LEU A 22 -5.82 -3.11 6.72
C LEU A 22 -6.16 -2.23 7.94
N GLU A 23 -5.96 -0.92 7.86
CA GLU A 23 -6.33 0.04 8.91
C GLU A 23 -7.84 -0.05 9.25
N ASP A 24 -8.70 -0.10 8.23
CA ASP A 24 -10.16 -0.23 8.41
C ASP A 24 -10.55 -1.57 9.05
N ARG A 25 -9.86 -2.66 8.72
CA ARG A 25 -10.10 -3.97 9.35
C ARG A 25 -9.63 -3.96 10.80
N ILE A 26 -8.48 -3.38 11.09
CA ILE A 26 -7.94 -3.27 12.46
C ILE A 26 -8.93 -2.54 13.35
N LYS A 27 -9.46 -1.39 12.88
CA LYS A 27 -10.49 -0.61 13.58
C LYS A 27 -11.77 -1.41 13.80
N ARG A 28 -12.31 -2.03 12.74
CA ARG A 28 -13.55 -2.83 12.81
C ARG A 28 -13.45 -4.01 13.77
N HIS A 29 -12.26 -4.61 13.89
CA HIS A 29 -12.03 -5.75 14.76
C HIS A 29 -11.47 -5.36 16.14
N ALA A 30 -11.37 -4.06 16.45
CA ALA A 30 -10.77 -3.55 17.68
C ALA A 30 -9.39 -4.16 17.99
N MET A 31 -8.58 -4.41 16.94
CA MET A 31 -7.26 -5.03 17.06
C MET A 31 -6.12 -4.00 17.15
N GLU A 32 -6.43 -2.74 17.44
CA GLU A 32 -5.46 -1.64 17.47
C GLU A 32 -4.28 -1.93 18.41
N GLU A 33 -4.50 -2.62 19.54
CA GLU A 33 -3.44 -2.98 20.47
C GLU A 33 -2.44 -4.02 19.92
N LYS A 34 -2.78 -4.72 18.83
CA LYS A 34 -1.93 -5.73 18.19
C LYS A 34 -1.15 -5.19 17.00
N PHE A 35 -1.49 -4.00 16.50
CA PHE A 35 -0.86 -3.38 15.33
C PHE A 35 -0.20 -2.06 15.73
N GLY A 36 1.10 -1.94 15.47
CA GLY A 36 1.87 -0.75 15.82
C GLY A 36 1.97 0.20 14.64
N GLN A 37 3.06 0.08 13.89
CA GLN A 37 3.31 0.90 12.71
C GLN A 37 3.14 0.07 11.44
N ILE A 38 2.44 0.63 10.45
CA ILE A 38 2.27 0.07 9.12
C ILE A 38 3.05 0.95 8.14
N LEU A 39 4.18 0.43 7.65
CA LEU A 39 5.01 1.07 6.65
C LEU A 39 4.72 0.45 5.28
N VAL A 40 4.58 1.31 4.26
CA VAL A 40 4.42 0.90 2.86
C VAL A 40 5.56 1.53 2.07
N PRO A 41 6.44 0.74 1.45
CA PRO A 41 7.58 1.26 0.69
C PRO A 41 7.22 1.66 -0.75
N THR A 42 6.04 2.26 -0.97
CA THR A 42 5.63 2.75 -2.30
C THR A 42 5.86 4.23 -2.46
N GLU A 43 6.37 4.64 -3.62
CA GLU A 43 6.26 6.03 -4.10
C GLU A 43 4.79 6.40 -4.34
N GLU A 44 4.31 7.48 -3.71
CA GLU A 44 3.01 8.07 -4.03
C GLU A 44 3.02 8.63 -5.45
N VAL A 45 2.51 7.87 -6.41
CA VAL A 45 2.26 8.38 -7.76
C VAL A 45 1.00 9.24 -7.73
N VAL A 46 1.14 10.52 -7.34
CA VAL A 46 0.06 11.51 -7.45
C VAL A 46 -0.14 11.84 -8.91
N GLU A 47 -1.10 11.16 -9.55
CA GLU A 47 -1.30 11.27 -10.97
C GLU A 47 -2.49 12.17 -11.32
N MET A 48 -2.26 13.48 -11.38
CA MET A 48 -3.23 14.45 -11.90
C MET A 48 -3.68 14.08 -13.33
N LYS A 49 -4.99 14.10 -13.60
CA LYS A 49 -5.52 14.22 -14.97
C LYS A 49 -6.66 15.24 -15.07
N ASP A 50 -6.31 16.46 -15.46
CA ASP A 50 -7.15 17.38 -16.24
C ASP A 50 -6.19 18.40 -16.90
N GLY A 51 -5.67 18.19 -18.11
CA GLY A 51 -6.16 17.26 -19.11
C GLY A 51 -5.15 17.00 -20.24
N GLN A 52 -4.18 16.13 -19.97
CA GLN A 52 -3.56 15.27 -21.00
C GLN A 52 -2.73 14.17 -20.32
N LYS A 53 -3.23 12.92 -20.32
CA LYS A 53 -2.39 11.71 -20.14
C LYS A 53 -2.58 10.84 -21.36
N ARG A 54 -1.50 10.65 -22.11
CA ARG A 54 -1.20 9.37 -22.74
C ARG A 54 -0.12 8.72 -21.90
N LYS A 55 -0.40 7.54 -21.36
CA LYS A 55 0.62 6.64 -20.84
C LYS A 55 0.84 5.59 -21.89
N SER A 56 1.96 5.66 -22.61
CA SER A 56 2.47 4.50 -23.32
C SER A 56 3.24 3.66 -22.29
N ASP A 57 2.74 2.47 -22.01
CA ASP A 57 3.44 1.50 -21.18
C ASP A 57 4.72 1.04 -21.89
N ARG A 58 5.88 1.35 -21.31
CA ARG A 58 7.13 0.67 -21.66
C ARG A 58 7.54 -0.20 -20.48
N LYS A 59 7.14 -1.47 -20.55
CA LYS A 59 7.68 -2.56 -19.70
C LYS A 59 9.18 -2.62 -19.93
N PHE A 60 9.99 -2.41 -18.89
CA PHE A 60 11.45 -2.50 -19.03
C PHE A 60 12.13 -3.64 -18.28
N PHE A 61 11.44 -4.49 -17.52
CA PHE A 61 12.10 -5.70 -16.98
C PHE A 61 11.15 -6.89 -16.83
N PRO A 62 11.42 -8.02 -17.52
CA PRO A 62 11.01 -9.34 -17.08
C PRO A 62 12.10 -9.90 -16.16
N GLY A 63 11.76 -10.08 -14.90
CA GLY A 63 12.60 -10.71 -13.88
C GLY A 63 11.75 -11.00 -12.66
#